data_AF-A0A8S9N9Z2-F1
#
_entry.id   AF-A0A8S9N9Z2-F1
#
_cell.length_a   1.000
_cell.length_b   1.000
_cell.length_c   1.000
_cell.angle_alpha   90.00
_cell.angle_beta   90.00
_cell.angle_gamma   90.00
#
_symmetry.space_group_name_H-M   'P 1'
#
loop_
_entity.id
_entity.type
_entity.pdbx_description
1 polymer ?
#
loop_
_entity_poly.entity_id
_entity_poly.type
_entity_poly.pdbx_seq_one_letter_code
_entity_poly.pdbx_strand_id
1 'polypeptide(L)'
;MRGAYTNKKNGEIQNPLIRDVIDLVESQKQEYLASQPLSDDGSSASTNLSRARVNEIVEEAVPKKKDHLVGLARRASSCPSSSQTSYVDPMIMDELQKKDDRIVALESQNATILEQMAQQDAQIAEHKAEVAEAKRMNLDIMEKMKRLFPAEFSD
;
A
#
# COMPACT_ATOMS: atom_id res chain seq x y z
N MET A 1 -5.33 34.66 -10.48
CA MET A 1 -5.47 34.44 -11.94
C MET A 1 -6.88 34.00 -12.36
N ARG A 2 -7.96 34.53 -11.76
CA ARG A 2 -9.33 34.35 -12.26
C ARG A 2 -9.71 35.64 -12.99
N GLY A 3 -9.83 35.68 -14.32
CA GLY A 3 -10.36 36.91 -14.91
C GLY A 3 -10.22 37.25 -16.38
N ALA A 4 -9.77 36.35 -17.27
CA ALA A 4 -9.69 36.68 -18.70
C ALA A 4 -10.78 36.01 -19.55
N TYR A 5 -11.23 34.79 -19.20
CA TYR A 5 -12.07 33.97 -20.08
C TYR A 5 -13.31 33.37 -19.41
N THR A 6 -13.53 33.72 -18.15
CA THR A 6 -14.68 33.25 -17.36
C THR A 6 -15.56 34.42 -16.94
N ASN A 7 -16.87 34.22 -16.98
CA ASN A 7 -17.84 35.18 -16.51
C ASN A 7 -17.67 35.38 -15.00
N LYS A 8 -17.55 36.64 -14.57
CA LYS A 8 -17.25 36.99 -13.17
C LYS A 8 -18.38 36.63 -12.19
N LYS A 9 -19.61 36.45 -12.67
CA LYS A 9 -20.79 36.17 -11.84
C LYS A 9 -21.06 34.68 -11.63
N ASN A 10 -20.96 33.87 -12.68
CA ASN A 10 -21.23 32.42 -12.62
C ASN A 10 -19.97 31.55 -12.76
N GLY A 11 -18.80 32.13 -13.04
CA GLY A 11 -17.54 31.39 -13.18
C GLY A 11 -17.39 30.60 -14.48
N GLU A 12 -18.38 30.65 -15.37
CA GLU A 12 -18.41 29.87 -16.60
C GLU A 12 -17.44 30.41 -17.65
N ILE A 13 -16.79 29.50 -18.37
CA ILE A 13 -15.97 29.83 -19.55
C ILE A 13 -16.88 30.36 -20.65
N GLN A 14 -16.59 31.56 -21.15
CA GLN A 14 -17.40 32.23 -22.16
C GLN A 14 -16.96 31.90 -23.60
N ASN A 15 -15.70 31.48 -23.79
CA ASN A 15 -15.21 31.11 -25.11
C ASN A 15 -15.61 29.66 -25.42
N PRO A 16 -16.44 29.42 -26.45
CA PRO A 16 -16.94 28.09 -26.76
C PRO A 16 -15.81 27.12 -27.12
N LEU A 17 -14.80 27.56 -27.88
CA LEU A 17 -13.65 26.72 -28.25
C LEU A 17 -12.83 26.28 -27.02
N ILE A 18 -12.67 27.17 -26.04
CA ILE A 18 -11.93 26.84 -24.81
C ILE A 18 -12.74 25.87 -23.96
N ARG A 19 -14.07 26.04 -23.91
CA ARG A 19 -14.98 25.13 -23.22
C ARG A 19 -14.89 23.72 -23.84
N ASP A 20 -15.03 23.62 -25.17
CA ASP A 20 -14.99 22.33 -25.89
C ASP A 20 -13.65 21.61 -25.70
N VAL A 21 -12.52 22.34 -25.72
CA VAL A 21 -11.19 21.76 -25.47
C VAL A 21 -11.06 21.24 -24.04
N ILE A 22 -11.61 21.96 -23.06
CA ILE A 22 -11.57 21.53 -21.65
C ILE A 22 -12.41 20.26 -21.47
N ASP A 23 -13.62 20.24 -22.00
CA ASP A 23 -14.52 19.08 -21.91
C ASP A 23 -13.89 17.83 -22.56
N LEU A 24 -13.22 18.02 -23.71
CA LEU A 24 -12.49 16.94 -24.39
C LEU A 24 -11.32 16.42 -23.56
N VAL A 25 -10.49 17.30 -23.00
CA VAL A 25 -9.33 16.92 -22.18
C VAL A 25 -9.76 16.24 -20.89
N GLU A 26 -10.82 16.72 -20.23
CA GLU A 26 -11.38 16.08 -19.04
C GLU A 26 -11.91 14.68 -19.35
N SER A 27 -12.58 14.51 -20.50
CA SER A 27 -13.08 13.21 -20.95
C SER A 27 -11.94 12.23 -21.22
N GLN A 28 -10.91 12.65 -21.96
CA GLN A 28 -9.73 11.81 -22.26
C GLN A 28 -8.93 11.46 -21.00
N LYS A 29 -8.82 12.41 -20.06
CA LYS A 29 -8.21 12.17 -18.76
C LYS A 29 -8.96 11.07 -18.00
N GLN A 30 -10.28 11.15 -17.97
CA GLN A 30 -11.12 10.19 -17.26
C GLN A 30 -11.05 8.78 -17.89
N GLU A 31 -11.09 8.70 -19.22
CA GLU A 31 -10.95 7.45 -19.95
C GLU A 31 -9.57 6.81 -19.70
N TYR A 32 -8.51 7.61 -19.70
CA TYR A 32 -7.17 7.14 -19.38
C TYR A 32 -7.09 6.59 -17.95
N LEU A 33 -7.65 7.30 -16.97
CA LEU A 33 -7.71 6.83 -15.57
C LEU A 33 -8.52 5.52 -15.45
N ALA A 34 -9.61 5.39 -16.20
CA ALA A 34 -10.42 4.17 -16.22
C ALA A 34 -9.68 2.98 -16.89
N SER A 35 -8.76 3.27 -17.81
CA SER A 35 -7.94 2.25 -18.48
C SER A 35 -6.72 1.80 -17.67
N GLN A 36 -6.36 2.49 -16.58
CA GLN A 36 -5.29 2.07 -15.70
C GLN A 36 -5.74 0.90 -14.80
N PRO A 37 -4.90 -0.13 -14.61
CA PRO A 37 -5.21 -1.19 -13.65
C PRO A 37 -5.34 -0.58 -12.25
N LEU A 38 -6.44 -0.91 -11.56
CA LEU A 38 -6.58 -0.68 -10.12
C LEU A 38 -5.47 -1.47 -9.42
N SER A 39 -4.39 -0.79 -9.05
CA SER A 39 -3.48 -1.33 -8.07
C SER A 39 -4.25 -1.40 -6.75
N ASP A 40 -4.52 -2.60 -6.28
CA ASP A 40 -5.17 -2.90 -4.98
C ASP A 40 -4.24 -2.61 -3.79
N ASP A 41 -3.47 -1.53 -3.88
CA ASP A 41 -2.69 -1.00 -2.77
C ASP A 41 -3.40 0.27 -2.32
N GLY A 42 -3.83 0.30 -1.06
CA GLY A 42 -4.75 1.27 -0.44
C GLY A 42 -4.22 2.71 -0.34
N SER A 43 -3.49 3.18 -1.35
CA SER A 43 -2.99 4.54 -1.46
C SER A 43 -4.06 5.44 -2.08
N SER A 44 -4.81 6.06 -1.17
CA SER A 44 -5.85 7.04 -1.45
C SER A 44 -5.38 8.11 -2.46
N ALA A 45 -6.08 8.22 -3.59
CA ALA A 45 -6.25 9.42 -4.42
C ALA A 45 -4.99 10.16 -4.95
N SER A 46 -3.96 9.44 -5.43
CA SER A 46 -2.99 10.07 -6.34
C SER A 46 -3.45 9.92 -7.78
N THR A 47 -3.95 11.01 -8.39
CA THR A 47 -4.14 11.11 -9.83
C THR A 47 -2.78 10.97 -10.51
N ASN A 48 -2.36 9.73 -10.82
CA ASN A 48 -1.03 9.38 -11.34
C ASN A 48 -0.85 9.72 -12.83
N LEU A 49 -1.32 10.89 -13.26
CA LEU A 49 -0.98 11.43 -14.57
C LEU A 49 0.24 12.32 -14.43
N SER A 50 1.35 11.89 -15.03
CA SER A 50 2.56 12.71 -15.06
C SER A 50 2.29 14.03 -15.79
N ARG A 51 2.92 15.11 -15.32
CA ARG A 51 2.81 16.44 -15.96
C ARG A 51 3.17 16.38 -17.45
N ALA A 52 4.11 15.51 -17.82
CA ALA A 52 4.49 15.29 -19.21
C ALA A 52 3.34 14.70 -20.05
N ARG A 53 2.61 13.71 -19.52
CA ARG A 53 1.46 13.11 -20.21
C ARG A 53 0.31 14.08 -20.38
N VAL A 54 0.06 14.94 -19.39
CA VAL A 54 -0.95 16.00 -19.48
C VAL A 54 -0.58 17.00 -20.58
N ASN A 55 0.68 17.42 -20.68
CA ASN A 55 1.11 18.34 -21.73
C ASN A 55 0.94 17.74 -23.14
N GLU A 56 1.23 16.45 -23.31
CA GLU A 56 1.05 15.75 -24.58
C GLU A 56 -0.42 15.73 -25.04
N ILE A 57 -1.34 15.42 -24.11
CA ILE A 57 -2.78 15.42 -24.38
C ILE A 57 -3.26 16.81 -24.82
N VAL A 58 -2.79 17.87 -24.15
CA VAL A 58 -3.12 19.25 -24.49
C VAL A 58 -2.58 19.64 -25.87
N GLU A 59 -1.37 19.20 -26.23
CA GLU A 59 -0.75 19.49 -27.52
C GLU A 59 -1.46 18.81 -28.70
N GLU A 60 -2.06 17.64 -28.49
CA GLU A 60 -2.84 16.94 -29.51
C GLU A 60 -4.27 17.48 -29.64
N ALA A 61 -4.85 18.01 -28.57
CA ALA A 61 -6.19 18.60 -28.59
C ALA A 61 -6.24 20.01 -29.22
N VAL A 62 -5.15 20.78 -29.16
CA VAL A 62 -5.13 22.17 -29.63
C VAL A 62 -4.90 22.25 -31.16
N PRO A 63 -5.73 22.99 -31.91
CA PRO A 63 -5.55 23.15 -33.36
C PRO A 63 -4.17 23.71 -33.74
N LYS A 64 -3.54 23.08 -34.74
CA LYS A 64 -2.24 23.47 -35.30
C LYS A 64 -2.45 24.35 -36.55
N LYS A 65 -1.85 25.55 -36.60
CA LYS A 65 -1.85 26.43 -37.78
C LYS A 65 -0.41 26.82 -38.13
N LYS A 66 0.08 26.42 -39.31
CA LYS A 66 1.46 26.70 -39.76
C LYS A 66 2.50 26.30 -38.70
N ASP A 67 2.41 25.05 -38.25
CA ASP A 67 3.24 24.43 -37.19
C ASP A 67 3.16 25.05 -35.79
N HIS A 68 2.19 25.94 -35.55
CA HIS A 68 1.99 26.57 -34.23
C HIS A 68 0.67 26.12 -33.61
N LEU A 69 0.72 25.73 -32.33
CA LEU A 69 -0.47 25.45 -31.53
C LEU A 69 -1.16 26.75 -31.16
N VAL A 70 -2.41 26.92 -31.61
CA VAL A 70 -3.17 28.16 -31.43
C VAL A 70 -3.41 28.42 -29.94
N GLY A 71 -3.02 29.60 -29.45
CA GLY A 71 -3.24 29.99 -28.06
C GLY A 71 -2.23 29.43 -27.05
N LEU A 72 -1.29 28.59 -27.49
CA LEU A 72 -0.17 28.13 -26.68
C LEU A 72 1.10 28.91 -27.03
N ALA A 73 1.89 29.25 -26.01
CA ALA A 73 3.22 29.80 -26.23
C ALA A 73 4.09 28.76 -26.96
N ARG A 74 5.04 29.22 -27.79
CA ARG A 74 6.05 28.32 -28.37
C ARG A 74 6.72 27.56 -27.22
N ARG A 75 6.74 26.22 -27.29
CA ARG A 75 7.62 25.44 -26.41
C ARG A 75 9.03 25.95 -26.64
N ALA A 76 9.64 26.54 -25.61
CA ALA A 76 11.06 26.78 -25.62
C ALA A 76 11.71 25.41 -25.78
N SER A 77 12.22 25.09 -26.96
CA SER A 77 12.96 23.85 -27.26
C SER A 77 14.27 23.73 -26.47
N SER A 78 14.51 24.67 -25.55
CA SER A 78 15.71 24.84 -24.78
C SER A 78 15.37 25.47 -23.42
N CYS A 79 14.34 24.98 -22.72
CA CYS A 79 14.56 24.85 -21.29
C CYS A 79 15.40 23.59 -21.16
N PRO A 80 16.69 23.64 -20.76
CA PRO A 80 17.31 22.42 -20.27
C PRO A 80 16.32 21.91 -19.24
N SER A 81 15.88 20.66 -19.41
CA SER A 81 15.18 19.93 -18.37
C SER A 81 15.98 20.24 -17.12
N SER A 82 15.46 21.13 -16.27
CA SER A 82 16.14 21.45 -15.03
C SER A 82 16.08 20.10 -14.36
N SER A 83 17.24 19.45 -14.37
CA SER A 83 17.53 18.21 -13.72
C SER A 83 17.12 18.51 -12.30
N GLN A 84 15.85 18.23 -12.01
CA GLN A 84 15.36 18.02 -10.68
C GLN A 84 15.99 16.67 -10.34
N THR A 85 17.31 16.67 -10.19
CA THR A 85 17.97 15.74 -9.30
C THR A 85 17.22 15.97 -8.02
N SER A 86 16.32 15.04 -7.68
CA SER A 86 15.76 14.96 -6.34
C SER A 86 16.94 15.04 -5.41
N TYR A 87 17.16 16.20 -4.79
CA TYR A 87 18.25 16.38 -3.85
C TYR A 87 17.92 15.47 -2.68
N VAL A 88 18.60 14.34 -2.62
CA VAL A 88 18.44 13.38 -1.54
C VAL A 88 19.40 13.83 -0.46
N ASP A 89 18.85 14.36 0.63
CA ASP A 89 19.61 14.80 1.79
C ASP A 89 20.40 13.60 2.36
N PRO A 90 21.73 13.69 2.45
CA PRO A 90 22.56 12.63 3.02
C PRO A 90 22.13 12.21 4.44
N MET A 91 21.59 13.15 5.24
CA MET A 91 21.10 12.83 6.58
C MET A 91 19.89 11.89 6.54
N ILE A 92 19.03 12.02 5.52
CA ILE A 92 17.86 11.15 5.34
C ILE A 92 18.33 9.74 4.96
N MET A 93 19.35 9.61 4.13
CA MET A 93 19.91 8.30 3.73
C MET A 93 20.53 7.57 4.92
N ASP A 94 21.30 8.26 5.75
CA ASP A 94 21.89 7.69 6.97
C ASP A 94 20.81 7.24 7.96
N GLU A 95 19.73 8.00 8.10
CA GLU A 95 18.62 7.64 8.98
C GLU A 95 17.84 6.43 8.46
N LEU A 96 17.63 6.33 7.14
CA LEU A 96 17.02 5.17 6.52
C LEU A 96 17.86 3.91 6.75
N GLN A 97 19.17 3.97 6.52
CA GLN A 97 20.05 2.82 6.75
C GLN A 97 19.99 2.34 8.20
N LYS A 98 20.01 3.25 9.17
CA LYS A 98 19.88 2.89 10.61
C LYS A 98 18.53 2.24 10.92
N LYS A 99 17.45 2.68 10.27
CA LYS A 99 16.12 2.07 10.42
C LYS A 99 16.09 0.68 9.80
N ASP A 100 16.69 0.49 8.64
CA ASP A 100 16.80 -0.80 7.98
C ASP A 100 17.61 -1.80 8.83
N ASP A 101 18.75 -1.38 9.38
CA ASP A 101 19.55 -2.21 10.30
C ASP A 101 18.75 -2.61 11.55
N ARG A 102 17.95 -1.67 12.09
CA ARG A 102 17.07 -1.94 13.24
C ARG A 102 15.95 -2.91 12.87
N ILE A 103 15.38 -2.82 11.66
CA ILE A 103 14.35 -3.74 11.18
C ILE A 103 14.91 -5.15 11.14
N VAL A 104 16.09 -5.35 10.54
CA VAL A 104 16.75 -6.67 10.48
C VAL A 104 17.00 -7.24 11.88
N ALA A 105 17.47 -6.41 12.82
CA ALA A 105 17.69 -6.84 14.20
C ALA A 105 16.39 -7.28 14.89
N LEU A 106 15.30 -6.53 14.71
CA LEU A 106 13.99 -6.87 15.26
C LEU A 106 13.38 -8.11 14.62
N GLU A 107 13.53 -8.29 13.31
CA GLU A 107 13.08 -9.49 12.61
C GLU A 107 13.79 -10.75 13.11
N SER A 108 15.11 -10.67 13.33
CA SER A 108 15.90 -11.76 13.91
C SER A 108 15.45 -12.09 15.35
N GLN A 109 15.19 -11.07 16.17
CA GLN A 109 14.66 -11.27 17.51
C GLN A 109 13.27 -11.93 17.48
N ASN A 110 12.38 -11.48 16.58
CA ASN A 110 11.05 -12.05 16.42
C ASN A 110 11.13 -13.52 15.96
N ALA A 111 12.02 -13.86 15.03
CA ALA A 111 12.26 -15.24 14.62
C ALA A 111 12.68 -16.12 15.82
N THR A 112 13.56 -15.60 16.67
CA THR A 112 14.01 -16.31 17.89
C THR A 112 12.86 -16.51 18.88
N ILE A 113 12.02 -15.49 19.10
CA ILE A 113 10.85 -15.58 19.99
C ILE A 113 9.87 -16.63 19.47
N LEU A 114 9.60 -16.64 18.16
CA LEU A 114 8.71 -17.63 17.55
C LEU A 114 9.24 -19.06 17.71
N GLU A 115 10.55 -19.26 17.55
CA GLU A 115 11.18 -20.56 17.78
C GLU A 115 11.07 -21.01 19.24
N GLN A 116 11.30 -20.10 20.19
CA GLN A 116 11.12 -20.38 21.62
C GLN A 116 9.67 -20.74 21.96
N MET A 117 8.69 -20.02 21.39
CA MET A 117 7.27 -20.35 21.58
C MET A 117 6.93 -21.74 21.05
N ALA A 118 7.42 -22.10 19.85
CA ALA A 118 7.22 -23.42 19.28
C ALA A 118 7.85 -24.54 20.14
N GLN A 119 9.04 -24.30 20.69
CA GLN A 119 9.68 -25.23 21.64
C GLN A 119 8.89 -25.37 22.93
N GLN A 120 8.36 -24.26 23.47
CA GLN A 120 7.54 -24.29 24.68
C GLN A 120 6.23 -25.04 24.46
N ASP A 121 5.57 -24.83 23.33
CA ASP A 121 4.33 -25.56 22.97
C ASP A 121 4.58 -27.06 22.84
N ALA A 122 5.73 -27.47 22.27
CA ALA A 122 6.13 -28.86 22.21
C ALA A 122 6.34 -29.48 23.61
N GLN A 123 7.02 -28.76 24.52
CA GLN A 123 7.21 -29.21 25.90
C GLN A 123 5.88 -29.30 26.67
N ILE A 124 4.96 -28.35 26.47
CA ILE A 124 3.63 -28.39 27.08
C ILE A 124 2.85 -29.61 26.57
N ALA A 125 2.94 -29.92 25.28
CA ALA A 125 2.26 -31.06 24.69
C ALA A 125 2.81 -32.39 25.24
N GLU A 126 4.13 -32.52 25.37
CA GLU A 126 4.80 -33.69 25.95
C GLU A 126 4.40 -33.88 27.42
N HIS A 127 4.53 -32.84 28.24
CA HIS A 127 4.15 -32.90 29.65
C HIS A 127 2.67 -33.26 29.84
N LYS A 128 1.80 -32.74 28.96
CA LYS A 128 0.37 -33.09 28.98
C LYS A 128 0.12 -34.56 28.64
N ALA A 129 0.91 -35.16 27.76
CA ALA A 129 0.83 -36.58 27.43
C ALA A 129 1.28 -37.45 28.62
N GLU A 130 2.37 -37.11 29.29
CA GLU A 130 2.85 -37.80 30.50
C GLU A 130 1.79 -37.75 31.61
N VAL A 131 1.20 -36.59 31.84
CA VAL A 131 0.12 -36.43 32.84
C VAL A 131 -1.10 -37.28 32.47
N ALA A 132 -1.44 -37.40 31.19
CA ALA A 132 -2.54 -38.25 30.75
C ALA A 132 -2.25 -39.75 30.98
N GLU A 133 -1.01 -40.19 30.73
CA GLU A 133 -0.57 -41.56 31.00
C GLU A 133 -0.60 -41.87 32.50
N ALA A 134 -0.06 -40.97 33.33
CA ALA A 134 -0.09 -41.11 34.79
C ALA A 134 -1.53 -41.24 35.32
N LYS A 135 -2.47 -40.44 34.79
CA LYS A 135 -3.90 -40.55 35.12
C LYS A 135 -4.48 -41.90 34.72
N ARG A 136 -4.12 -42.43 33.55
CA ARG A 136 -4.55 -43.75 33.10
C ARG A 136 -4.04 -44.86 34.02
N MET A 137 -2.76 -44.82 34.41
CA MET A 137 -2.19 -45.78 35.35
C MET A 137 -2.88 -45.74 36.71
N ASN A 138 -3.14 -44.54 37.25
CA ASN A 138 -3.87 -44.39 38.51
C ASN A 138 -5.29 -44.96 38.44
N LEU A 139 -5.99 -44.78 37.31
CA LEU A 139 -7.32 -45.36 37.09
C LEU A 139 -7.27 -46.90 37.07
N ASP A 140 -6.29 -47.49 36.38
CA ASP A 140 -6.10 -48.95 36.34
C ASP A 140 -5.80 -49.53 37.74
N ILE A 141 -4.97 -48.85 38.54
CA ILE A 141 -4.71 -49.24 39.92
C ILE A 141 -5.99 -49.19 40.75
N MET A 142 -6.78 -48.12 40.62
CA MET A 142 -8.04 -47.97 41.35
C MET A 142 -9.06 -49.05 40.96
N GLU A 143 -9.17 -49.41 39.68
CA GLU A 143 -10.01 -50.53 39.24
C GLU A 143 -9.56 -51.85 39.83
N LYS A 144 -8.25 -52.13 39.86
CA LYS A 144 -7.69 -53.34 40.48
C LYS A 144 -8.02 -53.39 41.97
N MET A 145 -7.88 -52.29 42.69
CA MET A 145 -8.23 -52.19 44.11
C MET A 145 -9.73 -52.48 44.34
N LYS A 146 -10.61 -51.92 43.51
CA LYS A 146 -12.07 -52.20 43.59
C LYS A 146 -12.40 -53.67 43.38
N ARG A 147 -11.68 -54.38 42.50
CA ARG A 147 -11.89 -55.83 42.27
C ARG A 147 -11.38 -56.68 43.44
N LEU A 148 -10.28 -56.28 44.08
CA LEU A 148 -9.68 -57.02 45.20
C LEU A 148 -10.42 -56.77 46.52
N PHE A 149 -10.95 -55.56 46.72
CA PHE A 149 -11.58 -55.14 47.98
C PHE A 149 -12.98 -54.53 47.78
N PRO A 150 -13.95 -55.25 47.20
CA PRO A 150 -15.26 -54.68 46.83
C PRO A 150 -16.06 -54.12 48.01
N ALA A 151 -15.84 -54.64 49.23
CA ALA A 151 -16.51 -54.18 50.44
C ALA A 151 -16.03 -52.79 50.93
N GLU A 152 -14.81 -52.36 50.59
CA GLU A 152 -14.27 -51.05 51.00
C GLU A 152 -14.63 -49.91 50.03
N PHE A 153 -15.18 -50.24 48.86
CA PHE A 153 -15.54 -49.29 47.81
C PHE A 153 -17.03 -49.33 47.44
N SER A 154 -17.86 -49.97 48.26
CA SER A 154 -19.32 -49.89 48.16
C SER A 154 -19.79 -48.75 49.07
N ASP A 155 -20.36 -47.69 48.47
CA ASP A 155 -21.00 -46.57 49.20
C ASP A 155 -22.13 -47.05 50.12
#